data_AF-A0A1Y1K7Z0-F1
#
_entry.id   AF-A0A1Y1K7Z0-F1
#
_cell.length_a   1.000
_cell.length_b   1.000
_cell.length_c   1.000
_cell.angle_alpha   90.00
_cell.angle_beta   90.00
_cell.angle_gamma   90.00
#
_symmetry.space_group_name_H-M   'P 1'
#
loop_
_entity.id
_entity.type
_entity.pdbx_description
1 polymer ?
#
loop_
_entity_poly.entity_id
_entity_poly.type
_entity_poly.pdbx_seq_one_letter_code
_entity_poly.pdbx_strand_id
1 'polypeptide(L)'
;FTPPDFTIKDIRDAIPKHCFERSALKGYAYILRDVVCLASTFYLFHNFVTPENVPSTPLRFVLWGIYTALQGLFGTGLWVIAHECGHGAFSTSTFINDLTGWVLHSALLVPYFSWKFSHSAHHKATGHMERDMVFLP
;
A
#
# COMPACT_ATOMS: atom_id res chain seq x y z
N PHE A 1 -18.34 6.59 -31.07
CA PHE A 1 -18.29 5.71 -29.88
C PHE A 1 -19.72 5.38 -29.51
N THR A 2 -20.04 4.10 -29.34
CA THR A 2 -21.36 3.65 -28.85
C THR A 2 -21.12 3.06 -27.47
N PRO A 3 -21.77 3.57 -26.42
CA PRO A 3 -21.64 2.99 -25.09
C PRO A 3 -22.09 1.52 -25.09
N PRO A 4 -21.47 0.65 -24.29
CA PRO A 4 -21.93 -0.73 -24.13
C PRO A 4 -23.34 -0.77 -23.51
N ASP A 5 -24.11 -1.82 -23.83
CA ASP A 5 -25.49 -2.03 -23.37
C ASP A 5 -25.60 -2.88 -22.07
N PHE A 6 -24.48 -3.11 -21.39
CA PHE A 6 -24.45 -3.82 -20.10
C PHE A 6 -24.41 -2.84 -18.93
N THR A 7 -25.05 -3.23 -17.83
CA THR A 7 -25.05 -2.46 -16.57
C THR A 7 -23.83 -2.80 -15.72
N ILE A 8 -23.51 -1.95 -14.73
CA ILE A 8 -22.51 -2.27 -13.70
C ILE A 8 -22.86 -3.56 -12.93
N LYS A 9 -24.16 -3.86 -12.80
CA LYS A 9 -24.62 -5.09 -12.16
C LYS A 9 -24.23 -6.31 -13.00
N ASP A 10 -24.38 -6.26 -14.32
CA ASP A 10 -24.01 -7.38 -15.20
C ASP A 10 -22.51 -7.68 -15.11
N ILE A 11 -21.69 -6.63 -15.06
CA ILE A 11 -20.24 -6.77 -14.84
C ILE A 11 -19.96 -7.42 -13.48
N ARG A 12 -20.62 -6.94 -12.42
CA ARG A 12 -20.40 -7.45 -11.05
C ARG A 12 -20.87 -8.90 -10.90
N ASP A 13 -21.99 -9.27 -11.53
CA ASP A 13 -22.58 -10.61 -11.50
C ASP A 13 -21.72 -11.63 -12.28
N ALA A 14 -20.93 -11.17 -13.26
CA ALA A 14 -19.98 -11.99 -13.99
C ALA A 14 -18.70 -12.35 -13.18
N ILE A 15 -18.41 -11.62 -12.09
CA ILE A 15 -17.22 -11.87 -11.25
C ILE A 15 -17.50 -13.06 -10.31
N PRO A 16 -16.61 -14.06 -10.24
CA PRO A 16 -16.77 -15.20 -9.33
C PRO A 16 -16.95 -14.76 -7.87
N LYS A 17 -17.88 -15.41 -7.14
CA LYS A 17 -18.23 -15.02 -5.76
C LYS A 17 -17.04 -15.02 -4.80
N HIS A 18 -16.12 -15.96 -4.96
CA HIS A 18 -14.93 -16.07 -4.11
C HIS A 18 -13.99 -14.85 -4.25
N CYS A 19 -14.04 -14.11 -5.36
CA CYS A 19 -13.27 -12.87 -5.53
C CYS A 19 -13.73 -11.74 -4.58
N PHE A 20 -14.93 -11.86 -4.00
CA PHE A 20 -15.45 -10.92 -3.01
C PHE A 20 -15.15 -11.33 -1.57
N GLU A 21 -14.54 -12.50 -1.34
CA GLU A 21 -14.16 -12.97 -0.01
C GLU A 21 -12.90 -12.24 0.46
N ARG A 22 -13.03 -11.50 1.57
CA ARG A 22 -11.96 -10.70 2.15
C ARG A 22 -11.45 -11.37 3.40
N SER A 23 -10.13 -11.53 3.52
CA SER A 23 -9.50 -12.14 4.69
C SER A 23 -8.55 -11.15 5.37
N ALA A 24 -9.05 -10.52 6.44
CA ALA A 24 -8.25 -9.63 7.27
C ALA A 24 -7.06 -10.37 7.89
N LEU A 25 -7.22 -11.65 8.26
CA LEU A 25 -6.13 -12.47 8.79
C LEU A 25 -4.97 -12.60 7.78
N LYS A 26 -5.29 -12.87 6.51
CA LYS A 26 -4.28 -12.92 5.45
C LYS A 26 -3.63 -11.56 5.24
N GLY A 27 -4.42 -10.48 5.29
CA GLY A 27 -3.93 -9.11 5.24
C GLY A 27 -2.94 -8.78 6.37
N TYR A 28 -3.29 -9.10 7.62
CA TYR A 28 -2.40 -8.89 8.77
C TYR A 28 -1.14 -9.75 8.72
N ALA A 29 -1.22 -10.97 8.17
CA ALA A 29 -0.03 -11.78 7.94
C ALA A 29 0.95 -11.10 6.96
N TYR A 30 0.46 -10.44 5.91
CA TYR A 30 1.30 -9.64 5.01
C TYR A 30 1.87 -8.39 5.68
N ILE A 31 1.07 -7.68 6.49
CA ILE A 31 1.57 -6.54 7.28
C ILE A 31 2.71 -6.99 8.19
N LEU A 32 2.52 -8.07 8.95
CA LEU A 32 3.53 -8.61 9.85
C LEU A 32 4.80 -9.01 9.09
N ARG A 33 4.66 -9.70 7.96
CA ARG A 33 5.79 -10.05 7.08
C ARG A 33 6.59 -8.80 6.71
N ASP A 34 5.92 -7.77 6.21
CA ASP A 34 6.58 -6.56 5.72
C ASP A 34 7.25 -5.78 6.86
N VAL A 35 6.63 -5.70 8.03
CA VAL A 35 7.24 -5.12 9.24
C VAL A 35 8.48 -5.91 9.68
N VAL A 36 8.42 -7.23 9.69
CA VAL A 36 9.58 -8.09 10.02
C VAL A 36 10.70 -7.90 8.99
N CYS A 37 10.38 -7.82 7.70
CA CYS A 37 11.36 -7.56 6.65
C CYS A 37 12.00 -6.18 6.78
N LEU A 38 11.22 -5.13 7.07
CA LEU A 38 11.73 -3.78 7.34
C LEU A 38 12.69 -3.78 8.55
N ALA A 39 12.26 -4.35 9.67
CA ALA A 39 13.03 -4.37 10.90
C ALA A 39 14.31 -5.20 10.76
N SER A 40 14.24 -6.39 10.16
CA SER A 40 15.39 -7.27 9.98
C SER A 40 16.42 -6.68 9.02
N THR A 41 15.99 -6.13 7.88
CA THR A 41 16.91 -5.49 6.93
C THR A 41 17.52 -4.23 7.51
N PHE A 42 16.76 -3.40 8.24
CA PHE A 42 17.34 -2.27 8.98
C PHE A 42 18.38 -2.74 9.99
N TYR A 43 18.05 -3.72 10.83
CA TYR A 43 18.95 -4.26 11.84
C TYR A 43 20.25 -4.77 11.21
N LEU A 44 20.17 -5.56 10.14
CA LEU A 44 21.34 -6.11 9.47
C LEU A 44 22.21 -5.00 8.86
N PHE A 45 21.61 -4.07 8.10
CA PHE A 45 22.39 -3.04 7.44
C PHE A 45 23.01 -2.05 8.43
N HIS A 46 22.27 -1.65 9.47
CA HIS A 46 22.75 -0.75 10.50
C HIS A 46 23.96 -1.32 11.27
N ASN A 47 23.94 -2.62 11.62
CA ASN A 47 24.99 -3.24 12.42
C ASN A 47 26.17 -3.78 11.60
N PHE A 48 25.96 -4.18 10.33
CA PHE A 48 26.99 -4.85 9.54
C PHE A 48 27.55 -4.02 8.38
N VAL A 49 26.84 -3.00 7.88
CA VAL A 49 27.35 -2.12 6.80
C VAL A 49 28.03 -0.88 7.42
N THR A 50 29.03 -1.14 8.25
CA THR A 50 29.82 -0.12 8.94
C THR A 50 31.22 0.00 8.33
N PRO A 51 31.98 1.09 8.62
CA PRO A 51 33.36 1.22 8.16
C PRO A 51 34.29 0.10 8.64
N GLU A 52 34.05 -0.46 9.82
CA GLU A 52 34.85 -1.54 10.40
C GLU A 52 34.65 -2.86 9.66
N ASN A 53 33.39 -3.20 9.36
CA ASN A 53 33.04 -4.47 8.71
C ASN A 53 33.17 -4.41 7.18
N VAL A 54 32.94 -3.24 6.59
CA VAL A 54 33.06 -3.02 5.14
C VAL A 54 33.92 -1.78 4.89
N PRO A 55 35.26 -1.87 4.89
CA PRO A 55 36.14 -0.69 4.80
C PRO A 55 36.02 0.10 3.48
N SER A 56 35.63 -0.56 2.39
CA SER A 56 35.46 0.07 1.07
C SER A 56 34.22 0.97 1.02
N THR A 57 34.44 2.29 0.91
CA THR A 57 33.37 3.29 0.78
C THR A 57 32.47 3.06 -0.45
N PRO A 58 33.00 2.79 -1.66
CA PRO A 58 32.15 2.51 -2.82
C PRO A 58 31.26 1.27 -2.61
N LEU A 59 31.78 0.23 -1.96
CA LEU A 59 30.99 -0.96 -1.66
C LEU A 59 29.88 -0.67 -0.66
N ARG A 60 30.16 0.10 0.42
CA ARG A 60 29.12 0.54 1.35
C ARG A 60 28.03 1.36 0.66
N PHE A 61 28.39 2.24 -0.29
CA PHE A 61 27.42 3.02 -1.04
C PHE A 61 26.45 2.12 -1.83
N VAL A 62 26.98 1.11 -2.54
CA VAL A 62 26.14 0.13 -3.25
C VAL A 62 25.23 -0.64 -2.29
N LEU A 63 25.76 -1.08 -1.15
CA LEU A 63 24.97 -1.78 -0.12
C LEU A 63 23.83 -0.90 0.42
N TRP A 64 24.10 0.36 0.76
CA TRP A 64 23.05 1.29 1.19
C TRP A 64 22.02 1.60 0.09
N GLY A 65 22.43 1.57 -1.18
CA GLY A 65 21.51 1.61 -2.32
C GLY A 65 20.57 0.40 -2.35
N ILE A 66 21.09 -0.81 -2.15
CA ILE A 66 20.30 -2.04 -2.06
C ILE A 66 19.34 -1.97 -0.87
N TYR A 67 19.80 -1.51 0.29
CA TYR A 67 18.96 -1.29 1.47
C TYR A 67 17.79 -0.35 1.16
N THR A 68 18.06 0.77 0.49
CA THR A 68 17.02 1.74 0.11
C THR A 68 15.95 1.08 -0.77
N ALA A 69 16.37 0.29 -1.76
CA ALA A 69 15.43 -0.44 -2.61
C ALA A 69 14.59 -1.48 -1.83
N LEU A 70 15.21 -2.21 -0.90
CA LEU A 70 14.51 -3.19 -0.05
C LEU A 70 13.50 -2.52 0.87
N GLN A 71 13.90 -1.44 1.57
CA GLN A 71 12.99 -0.69 2.44
C GLN A 71 11.84 -0.08 1.65
N GLY A 72 12.13 0.50 0.48
CA GLY A 72 11.11 1.01 -0.43
C GLY A 72 10.11 -0.06 -0.82
N LEU A 73 10.57 -1.26 -1.20
CA LEU A 73 9.70 -2.38 -1.58
C LEU A 73 8.71 -2.76 -0.48
N PHE A 74 9.18 -2.97 0.75
CA PHE A 74 8.31 -3.36 1.87
C PHE A 74 7.42 -2.19 2.34
N GLY A 75 7.94 -0.96 2.34
CA GLY A 75 7.19 0.24 2.65
C GLY A 75 6.05 0.50 1.66
N THR A 76 6.28 0.30 0.36
CA THR A 76 5.23 0.33 -0.66
C THR A 76 4.20 -0.78 -0.44
N GLY A 77 4.61 -1.97 -0.01
CA GLY A 77 3.69 -3.05 0.39
C GLY A 77 2.70 -2.60 1.47
N LEU A 78 3.20 -1.98 2.55
CA LEU A 78 2.36 -1.42 3.61
C LEU A 78 1.45 -0.29 3.09
N TRP A 79 1.98 0.59 2.23
CA TRP A 79 1.20 1.66 1.61
C TRP A 79 0.02 1.13 0.78
N VAL A 80 0.26 0.07 -0.03
CA VAL A 80 -0.76 -0.59 -0.85
C VAL A 80 -1.83 -1.23 0.02
N ILE A 81 -1.46 -1.90 1.12
CA ILE A 81 -2.46 -2.49 2.03
C ILE A 81 -3.36 -1.41 2.64
N ALA A 82 -2.79 -0.28 3.04
CA ALA A 82 -3.55 0.85 3.56
C ALA A 82 -4.44 1.52 2.49
N HIS A 83 -3.96 1.60 1.25
CA HIS A 83 -4.76 2.00 0.08
C HIS A 83 -5.98 1.08 -0.10
N GLU A 84 -5.79 -0.25 -0.03
CA GLU A 84 -6.87 -1.23 -0.13
C GLU A 84 -7.86 -1.17 1.05
N CYS A 85 -7.41 -0.73 2.24
CA CYS A 85 -8.30 -0.40 3.33
C CYS A 85 -9.24 0.76 2.97
N GLY A 86 -8.73 1.78 2.25
CA GLY A 86 -9.53 2.89 1.73
C GLY A 86 -10.64 2.44 0.76
N HIS A 87 -10.40 1.38 0.00
CA HIS A 87 -11.38 0.71 -0.87
C HIS A 87 -12.32 -0.25 -0.13
N GLY A 88 -12.03 -0.56 1.13
CA GLY A 88 -12.73 -1.56 1.92
C GLY A 88 -12.43 -3.01 1.49
N ALA A 89 -11.37 -3.25 0.70
CA ALA A 89 -11.02 -4.57 0.19
C ALA A 89 -10.30 -5.45 1.23
N PHE A 90 -9.70 -4.85 2.26
CA PHE A 90 -8.93 -5.56 3.29
C PHE A 90 -9.81 -6.41 4.23
N SER A 91 -10.96 -5.88 4.66
CA SER A 91 -11.91 -6.52 5.57
C SER A 91 -13.36 -6.22 5.18
N THR A 92 -14.28 -7.08 5.62
CA THR A 92 -15.73 -6.80 5.54
C THR A 92 -16.16 -5.71 6.52
N SER A 93 -15.37 -5.42 7.56
CA SER A 93 -15.64 -4.37 8.54
C SER A 93 -14.97 -3.05 8.16
N THR A 94 -15.78 -2.02 7.91
CA THR A 94 -15.30 -0.64 7.67
C THR A 94 -14.43 -0.13 8.81
N PHE A 95 -14.76 -0.45 10.06
CA PHE A 95 -13.96 -0.03 11.21
C PHE A 95 -12.55 -0.64 11.18
N ILE A 96 -12.43 -1.94 10.87
CA ILE A 96 -11.13 -2.61 10.77
C ILE A 96 -10.31 -2.00 9.64
N ASN A 97 -10.93 -1.74 8.49
CA ASN A 97 -10.29 -1.07 7.37
C ASN A 97 -9.77 0.32 7.78
N ASP A 98 -10.63 1.16 8.36
CA ASP A 98 -10.26 2.53 8.70
C ASP A 98 -9.21 2.61 9.80
N LEU A 99 -9.29 1.76 10.82
CA LEU A 99 -8.26 1.70 11.85
C LEU A 99 -6.91 1.25 11.27
N THR A 100 -6.91 0.18 10.46
CA THR A 100 -5.68 -0.38 9.89
C THR A 100 -5.04 0.59 8.89
N GLY A 101 -5.85 1.13 7.97
CA GLY A 101 -5.40 2.11 7.00
C GLY A 101 -4.87 3.37 7.67
N TRP A 102 -5.58 3.90 8.68
CA TRP A 102 -5.12 5.08 9.42
C TRP A 102 -3.78 4.85 10.11
N VAL A 103 -3.57 3.71 10.78
CA VAL A 103 -2.30 3.41 11.45
C VAL A 103 -1.16 3.31 10.42
N LEU A 104 -1.35 2.53 9.35
CA LEU A 104 -0.31 2.29 8.35
C LEU A 104 0.05 3.54 7.55
N HIS A 105 -0.94 4.29 7.06
CA HIS A 105 -0.69 5.53 6.34
C HIS A 105 -0.09 6.60 7.25
N SER A 106 -0.52 6.73 8.51
CA SER A 106 0.10 7.68 9.45
C SER A 106 1.58 7.37 9.69
N ALA A 107 1.95 6.09 9.82
CA ALA A 107 3.36 5.67 9.93
C ALA A 107 4.18 6.01 8.68
N LEU A 108 3.53 6.15 7.53
CA LEU A 108 4.13 6.56 6.25
C LEU A 108 3.92 8.05 5.95
N LEU A 109 3.46 8.84 6.93
CA LEU A 109 3.20 10.27 6.80
C LEU A 109 2.14 10.63 5.74
N VAL A 110 1.18 9.73 5.53
CA VAL A 110 0.03 9.93 4.63
C VAL A 110 -1.23 10.17 5.48
N PRO A 111 -1.98 11.26 5.25
CA PRO A 111 -3.22 11.55 5.98
C PRO A 111 -4.36 10.65 5.46
N TYR A 112 -4.54 9.49 6.08
CA TYR A 112 -5.43 8.41 5.59
C TYR A 112 -6.85 8.88 5.21
N PHE A 113 -7.51 9.69 6.03
CA PHE A 113 -8.91 10.08 5.76
C PHE A 113 -9.02 11.09 4.60
N SER A 114 -8.16 12.10 4.54
CA SER A 114 -8.07 13.03 3.40
C SER A 114 -7.72 12.29 2.11
N TRP A 115 -6.76 11.36 2.20
CA TRP A 115 -6.34 10.51 1.10
C TRP A 115 -7.49 9.60 0.64
N LYS A 116 -8.16 8.88 1.54
CA LYS A 116 -9.29 7.99 1.22
C LYS A 116 -10.42 8.75 0.51
N PHE A 117 -10.72 9.96 0.96
CA PHE A 117 -11.73 10.82 0.33
C PHE A 117 -11.32 11.23 -1.09
N SER A 118 -10.15 11.86 -1.24
CA SER A 118 -9.67 12.34 -2.55
C SER A 118 -9.47 11.18 -3.53
N HIS A 119 -8.90 10.08 -3.06
CA HIS A 119 -8.70 8.87 -3.86
C HIS A 119 -10.02 8.23 -4.34
N SER A 120 -11.08 8.26 -3.52
CA SER A 120 -12.41 7.85 -3.99
C SER A 120 -12.95 8.75 -5.11
N ALA A 121 -12.66 10.06 -5.04
CA ALA A 121 -13.01 11.00 -6.11
C ALA A 121 -12.19 10.75 -7.38
N HIS A 122 -10.88 10.52 -7.25
CA HIS A 122 -9.99 10.09 -8.35
C HIS A 122 -10.56 8.87 -9.08
N HIS A 123 -10.91 7.79 -8.38
CA HIS A 123 -11.43 6.58 -9.03
C HIS A 123 -12.77 6.76 -9.75
N LYS A 124 -13.59 7.73 -9.34
CA LYS A 124 -14.86 8.05 -10.00
C LYS A 124 -14.67 8.89 -11.27
N ALA A 125 -13.53 9.55 -11.41
CA ALA A 125 -13.27 10.54 -12.45
C ALA A 125 -11.87 10.42 -13.05
N THR A 126 -11.27 9.23 -13.04
CA THR A 126 -9.87 9.01 -13.44
C THR A 126 -9.63 9.51 -14.87
N GLY A 127 -8.65 10.40 -15.03
CA GLY A 127 -8.31 10.99 -16.33
C GLY A 127 -9.28 12.07 -16.83
N HIS A 128 -10.27 12.47 -16.03
CA HIS A 128 -11.16 13.59 -16.35
C HIS A 128 -10.49 14.92 -15.99
N MET A 129 -10.29 15.79 -16.99
CA MET A 129 -9.53 17.04 -16.89
C MET A 129 -9.89 17.95 -15.69
N GLU A 130 -11.17 18.01 -15.32
CA GLU A 130 -11.65 18.93 -14.27
C GLU A 130 -12.06 18.23 -12.96
N ARG A 131 -12.27 16.91 -12.99
CA ARG A 131 -12.94 16.17 -11.91
C ARG A 131 -12.03 15.16 -11.23
N ASP A 132 -10.92 14.83 -11.87
CA ASP A 132 -9.91 13.98 -11.29
C ASP A 132 -9.22 14.73 -10.12
N MET A 133 -9.33 14.16 -8.92
CA MET A 133 -8.75 14.71 -7.70
C MET A 133 -7.78 13.66 -7.12
N VAL A 134 -6.53 13.70 -7.56
CA VAL A 134 -5.53 12.69 -7.21
C VAL A 134 -5.16 12.71 -5.73
N PHE A 135 -5.11 13.88 -5.10
CA PHE A 135 -4.73 14.02 -3.70
C PHE A 135 -5.23 15.34 -3.09
N LEU A 136 -5.80 15.25 -1.88
CA LEU A 136 -5.89 16.38 -0.95
C LEU A 136 -5.10 16.02 0.32
N PRO A 137 -4.15 16.87 0.76
CA PRO A 137 -3.46 16.70 2.04
C PRO A 137 -4.41 16.87 3.22
#